data_AF-A0A7D9ISY6-F1
#
_entry.id   AF-A0A7D9ISY6-F1
#
_cell.length_a   1.000
_cell.length_b   1.000
_cell.length_c   1.000
_cell.angle_alpha   90.00
_cell.angle_beta   90.00
_cell.angle_gamma   90.00
#
_symmetry.space_group_name_H-M   'P 1'
#
loop_
_entity.id
_entity.type
_entity.pdbx_description
1 polymer ?
#
loop_
_entity_poly.entity_id
_entity_poly.type
_entity_poly.pdbx_seq_one_letter_code
_entity_poly.pdbx_strand_id
1 'polypeptide(L)'
;MNGERDKIEEYGILWRKRAENEAPAYQHIHTKVENHVFTNIDPNVQYEVLVTAIAPNWVPEPFTLVVSPEVSFNEFCESEKVGTPEAFGIFVWPETPVENRSTLPCPYNPESFASRECLYANPTESGNVWGPIDVTKCKYNDVRSKDLFLLAQKEVNNSNVVETSQEVKNLSSVNPPQTLQPGDISNIATVLAKIVSVPQKANEISDDFFTTVDNVLDSRIENVLASQQNANSSSRIVEALNNLLEALVIGPRNKFVKVNRNYAINLQVVQPQTFTGLSFSGIVRKSHESSLKKNSISAKDDDSVPTAANSAASISVPRTVFNESTITNRSIQQTAIFVLYKETKFFRVFFVDSSETANRLNSFVIAGSIKGLSVANLSEPVKIVLQRIVPGDTNSTLCSYWDFNLGNWSQEGCRFERVLGDGRILCNCNHLTNFAMLMDINPEPTKHDRILGVISYVGCALSLAGLILTIITILILRDLRNKIPSQILLNFCIALSLSLIVFLAAAERSKTSSLAGCRTAAIALHYFLLATFLWMAIEAFNMYLAFVKVFPNSSPSKFMLKCCLIAWGLPVIIVAITMIAALDKYGDDT
;
A
#
# COMPACT_ATOMS: atom_id res chain seq x y z
N MET A 1 -68.02 -39.46 -31.15
CA MET A 1 -67.88 -39.69 -32.61
C MET A 1 -67.64 -38.32 -33.20
N ASN A 2 -66.38 -37.94 -33.45
CA ASN A 2 -65.58 -38.22 -34.66
C ASN A 2 -65.62 -37.00 -35.60
N GLY A 3 -64.43 -36.47 -35.92
CA GLY A 3 -64.17 -35.39 -36.89
C GLY A 3 -64.03 -34.03 -36.21
N GLU A 4 -62.91 -33.31 -36.23
CA GLU A 4 -61.75 -33.33 -37.14
C GLU A 4 -60.46 -33.38 -36.32
N ARG A 5 -59.81 -34.54 -36.38
CA ARG A 5 -58.42 -34.74 -36.01
C ARG A 5 -57.70 -34.96 -37.34
N ASP A 6 -57.36 -33.88 -38.05
CA ASP A 6 -56.61 -34.00 -39.31
C ASP A 6 -55.31 -33.19 -39.28
N LYS A 7 -54.26 -33.95 -38.95
CA LYS A 7 -52.95 -33.99 -39.63
C LYS A 7 -52.12 -32.70 -39.70
N ILE A 8 -51.38 -32.45 -38.63
CA ILE A 8 -49.98 -32.00 -38.78
C ILE A 8 -49.13 -33.26 -38.70
N GLU A 9 -48.59 -33.72 -39.83
CA GLU A 9 -47.90 -35.01 -39.92
C GLU A 9 -46.38 -34.93 -39.68
N GLU A 10 -45.75 -33.75 -39.69
CA GLU A 10 -44.31 -33.62 -39.42
C GLU A 10 -43.89 -32.22 -38.91
N TYR A 11 -42.98 -32.20 -37.93
CA TYR A 11 -42.24 -31.00 -37.53
C TYR A 11 -40.77 -31.19 -37.93
N GLY A 12 -40.22 -30.24 -38.67
CA GLY A 12 -38.79 -30.19 -38.98
C GLY A 12 -38.12 -29.13 -38.11
N ILE A 13 -37.01 -29.47 -37.46
CA ILE A 13 -36.19 -28.51 -36.71
C ILE A 13 -34.89 -28.25 -37.48
N LEU A 14 -34.62 -26.98 -37.76
CA LEU A 14 -33.39 -26.49 -38.39
C LEU A 14 -32.59 -25.70 -37.35
N TRP A 15 -31.34 -26.10 -37.13
CA TRP A 15 -30.43 -25.49 -36.15
C TRP A 15 -29.28 -24.78 -36.87
N ARG A 16 -28.91 -23.59 -36.40
CA ARG A 16 -27.73 -22.86 -36.92
C ARG A 16 -26.81 -22.43 -35.78
N LYS A 17 -25.56 -22.90 -35.80
CA LYS A 17 -24.48 -22.37 -34.94
C LYS A 17 -24.02 -21.05 -35.54
N ARG A 18 -24.13 -19.94 -34.80
CA ARG A 18 -23.86 -18.59 -35.34
C ARG A 18 -22.37 -18.23 -35.43
N ALA A 19 -21.50 -19.01 -34.79
CA ALA A 19 -20.14 -18.58 -34.46
C ALA A 19 -19.02 -18.97 -35.45
N GLU A 20 -19.27 -19.76 -36.52
CA GLU A 20 -18.20 -20.18 -37.44
C GLU A 20 -18.50 -19.78 -38.90
N ASN A 21 -17.55 -19.05 -39.50
CA ASN A 21 -17.59 -18.47 -40.84
C ASN A 21 -17.39 -19.49 -41.98
N GLU A 22 -17.96 -20.69 -41.89
CA GLU A 22 -17.87 -21.70 -42.96
C GLU A 22 -19.26 -22.21 -43.39
N ALA A 23 -19.37 -22.60 -44.66
CA ALA A 23 -20.61 -22.82 -45.42
C ALA A 23 -21.62 -23.76 -44.73
N PRO A 24 -22.95 -23.53 -44.91
CA PRO A 24 -23.96 -24.16 -44.08
C PRO A 24 -24.19 -25.63 -44.47
N ALA A 25 -23.88 -26.56 -43.58
CA ALA A 25 -24.43 -27.91 -43.61
C ALA A 25 -25.71 -27.93 -42.76
N TYR A 26 -26.87 -27.93 -43.42
CA TYR A 26 -28.16 -28.08 -42.75
C TYR A 26 -28.40 -29.56 -42.44
N GLN A 27 -28.54 -29.91 -41.15
CA GLN A 27 -29.02 -31.24 -40.76
C GLN A 27 -30.55 -31.20 -40.61
N HIS A 28 -31.25 -31.85 -41.53
CA HIS A 28 -32.69 -32.07 -41.44
C HIS A 28 -32.97 -33.28 -40.55
N ILE A 29 -33.76 -33.07 -39.49
CA ILE A 29 -34.25 -34.14 -38.63
C ILE A 29 -35.78 -34.10 -38.69
N HIS A 30 -36.39 -35.17 -39.20
CA HIS A 30 -37.84 -35.34 -39.25
C HIS A 30 -38.26 -36.23 -38.08
N THR A 31 -38.94 -35.70 -37.07
CA THR A 31 -39.47 -36.51 -35.96
C THR A 31 -40.77 -35.95 -35.38
N LYS A 32 -41.53 -36.86 -34.76
CA LYS A 32 -42.84 -36.59 -34.14
C LYS A 32 -42.60 -36.17 -32.68
N VAL A 33 -42.73 -34.87 -32.42
CA VAL A 33 -42.77 -34.17 -31.11
C VAL A 33 -42.35 -35.01 -29.89
N GLU A 34 -41.07 -34.95 -29.52
CA GLU A 34 -40.60 -35.22 -28.16
C GLU A 34 -39.49 -34.22 -27.79
N ASN A 35 -39.41 -33.86 -26.49
CA ASN A 35 -38.44 -32.92 -25.94
C ASN A 35 -37.00 -33.42 -26.14
N HIS A 36 -36.18 -32.66 -26.88
CA HIS A 36 -34.76 -32.92 -26.99
C HIS A 36 -33.98 -32.18 -25.90
N VAL A 37 -33.27 -32.94 -25.06
CA VAL A 37 -32.22 -32.41 -24.19
C VAL A 37 -30.91 -32.48 -24.96
N PHE A 38 -30.35 -31.32 -25.29
CA PHE A 38 -29.03 -31.22 -25.92
C PHE A 38 -27.95 -31.33 -24.85
N THR A 39 -27.23 -32.45 -24.84
CA THR A 39 -26.24 -32.76 -23.81
C THR A 39 -24.85 -32.12 -24.06
N ASN A 40 -24.72 -31.26 -25.07
CA ASN A 40 -23.44 -30.64 -25.46
C ASN A 40 -23.65 -29.20 -26.00
N ILE A 41 -24.16 -28.29 -25.16
CA ILE A 41 -24.26 -26.86 -25.49
C ILE A 41 -23.11 -26.12 -24.77
N ASP A 42 -22.34 -25.34 -25.54
CA ASP A 42 -21.33 -24.42 -24.99
C ASP A 42 -22.03 -23.14 -24.50
N PRO A 43 -21.89 -22.75 -23.22
CA PRO A 43 -22.60 -21.61 -22.64
C PRO A 43 -22.23 -20.25 -23.25
N ASN A 44 -21.14 -20.15 -24.02
CA ASN A 44 -20.68 -18.88 -24.60
C ASN A 44 -21.12 -18.65 -26.06
N VAL A 45 -21.93 -19.53 -26.64
CA VAL A 45 -22.32 -19.48 -28.06
C VAL A 45 -23.81 -19.15 -28.21
N GLN A 46 -24.13 -18.23 -29.13
CA GLN A 46 -25.51 -17.90 -29.51
C GLN A 46 -26.01 -18.90 -30.57
N TYR A 47 -27.15 -19.52 -30.30
CA TYR A 47 -27.80 -20.48 -31.20
C TYR A 47 -29.13 -19.92 -31.70
N GLU A 48 -29.47 -20.24 -32.95
CA GLU A 48 -30.76 -19.88 -33.55
C GLU A 48 -31.45 -21.19 -33.98
N VAL A 49 -32.66 -21.41 -33.48
CA VAL A 49 -33.46 -22.60 -33.77
C VAL A 49 -34.69 -22.18 -34.55
N LEU A 50 -34.87 -22.75 -35.74
CA LEU A 50 -36.05 -22.54 -36.57
C LEU A 50 -36.91 -23.79 -36.53
N VAL A 51 -38.13 -23.67 -35.99
CA VAL A 51 -39.12 -24.75 -35.99
C VAL A 51 -40.14 -24.45 -37.06
N THR A 52 -40.21 -25.28 -38.09
CA THR A 52 -41.23 -25.17 -39.14
C THR A 52 -42.27 -26.26 -38.96
N ALA A 53 -43.52 -25.86 -38.74
CA ALA A 53 -44.68 -26.74 -38.80
C ALA A 53 -45.27 -26.67 -40.22
N ILE A 54 -45.45 -27.82 -40.89
CA ILE A 54 -46.06 -27.87 -42.21
C ILE A 54 -47.52 -28.30 -42.06
N ALA A 55 -48.44 -27.36 -42.23
CA ALA A 55 -49.85 -27.63 -42.53
C ALA A 55 -50.18 -27.04 -43.91
N PRO A 56 -51.13 -27.61 -44.69
CA PRO A 56 -51.19 -27.39 -46.14
C PRO A 56 -51.42 -25.95 -46.61
N ASN A 57 -51.89 -25.03 -45.75
CA ASN A 57 -52.35 -23.70 -46.15
C ASN A 57 -51.94 -22.53 -45.23
N TRP A 58 -50.84 -22.63 -44.47
CA TRP A 58 -50.38 -21.51 -43.62
C TRP A 58 -48.97 -21.03 -43.98
N VAL A 59 -48.77 -19.71 -43.95
CA VAL A 59 -47.46 -19.06 -44.10
C VAL A 59 -46.69 -19.23 -42.78
N PRO A 60 -45.47 -19.80 -42.77
CA PRO A 60 -44.72 -19.97 -41.54
C PRO A 60 -44.21 -18.60 -41.04
N GLU A 61 -44.61 -18.20 -39.84
CA GLU A 61 -44.02 -17.04 -39.16
C GLU A 61 -42.80 -17.48 -38.32
N PRO A 62 -41.61 -16.88 -38.54
CA PRO A 62 -40.45 -17.14 -37.71
C PRO A 62 -40.62 -16.45 -36.35
N PHE A 63 -40.57 -17.22 -35.26
CA PHE A 63 -40.41 -16.66 -33.92
C PHE A 63 -39.03 -17.01 -33.38
N THR A 64 -38.33 -16.00 -32.89
CA THR A 64 -37.01 -16.12 -32.28
C THR A 64 -37.18 -16.27 -30.78
N LEU A 65 -36.87 -17.45 -30.22
CA LEU A 65 -36.73 -17.62 -28.78
C LEU A 65 -35.30 -17.31 -28.38
N VAL A 66 -35.08 -16.16 -27.75
CA VAL A 66 -33.82 -15.85 -27.07
C VAL A 66 -33.86 -16.52 -25.71
N VAL A 67 -33.17 -17.65 -25.57
CA VAL A 67 -32.90 -18.24 -24.25
C VAL A 67 -31.82 -17.39 -23.59
N SER A 68 -32.21 -16.50 -22.69
CA SER A 68 -31.27 -15.90 -21.73
C SER A 68 -30.75 -17.01 -20.83
N PRO A 69 -29.44 -17.07 -20.52
CA PRO A 69 -28.99 -17.95 -19.45
C PRO A 69 -29.75 -17.56 -18.18
N GLU A 70 -30.22 -18.55 -17.42
CA GLU A 70 -30.73 -18.33 -16.07
C GLU A 70 -29.66 -17.57 -15.29
N VAL A 71 -29.91 -16.29 -15.04
CA VAL A 71 -29.23 -15.56 -13.97
C VAL A 71 -29.71 -16.24 -12.71
N SER A 72 -28.83 -16.93 -11.99
CA SER A 72 -29.14 -17.40 -10.65
C SER A 72 -29.52 -16.19 -9.82
N PHE A 73 -30.81 -15.99 -9.56
CA PHE A 73 -31.22 -15.07 -8.52
C PHE A 73 -30.61 -15.62 -7.24
N ASN A 74 -29.66 -14.91 -6.62
CA ASN A 74 -29.33 -15.20 -5.23
C ASN A 74 -30.67 -15.11 -4.49
N GLU A 75 -31.16 -16.22 -3.93
CA GLU A 75 -32.40 -16.28 -3.14
C GLU A 75 -32.14 -16.03 -1.65
N PHE A 76 -30.88 -15.75 -1.30
CA PHE A 76 -30.40 -15.62 0.06
C PHE A 76 -29.63 -14.32 0.22
N CYS A 77 -29.65 -13.77 1.44
CA CYS A 77 -28.63 -12.84 1.88
C CYS A 77 -27.41 -13.65 2.35
N GLU A 78 -26.23 -13.28 1.88
CA GLU A 78 -24.98 -13.98 2.20
C GLU A 78 -24.63 -13.88 3.70
N SER A 79 -23.84 -14.84 4.19
CA SER A 79 -23.34 -14.78 5.56
C SER A 79 -22.50 -13.52 5.77
N GLU A 80 -22.76 -12.80 6.86
CA GLU A 80 -22.12 -11.52 7.12
C GLU A 80 -21.74 -11.40 8.60
N LYS A 81 -20.56 -10.84 8.85
CA LYS A 81 -20.05 -10.52 10.18
C LYS A 81 -20.25 -9.03 10.45
N VAL A 82 -21.10 -8.69 11.43
CA VAL A 82 -21.45 -7.30 11.76
C VAL A 82 -21.33 -7.07 13.26
N GLY A 83 -20.93 -5.86 13.66
CA GLY A 83 -20.81 -5.48 15.06
C GLY A 83 -19.36 -5.34 15.52
N THR A 84 -19.23 -4.85 16.74
CA THR A 84 -17.95 -4.46 17.34
C THR A 84 -17.90 -4.91 18.79
N PRO A 85 -16.75 -5.38 19.30
CA PRO A 85 -16.59 -5.78 20.72
C PRO A 85 -16.88 -4.64 21.70
N GLU A 86 -16.87 -3.39 21.26
CA GLU A 86 -17.10 -2.25 22.14
C GLU A 86 -18.59 -1.88 22.26
N ALA A 87 -19.42 -2.26 21.28
CA ALA A 87 -20.86 -2.03 21.28
C ALA A 87 -21.63 -3.24 21.85
N PHE A 88 -22.35 -3.98 21.00
CA PHE A 88 -23.16 -5.15 21.35
C PHE A 88 -22.42 -6.48 21.18
N GLY A 89 -21.15 -6.44 20.79
CA GLY A 89 -20.36 -7.60 20.39
C GLY A 89 -20.43 -7.83 18.88
N ILE A 90 -19.87 -8.96 18.45
CA ILE A 90 -19.80 -9.36 17.04
C ILE A 90 -20.89 -10.40 16.78
N PHE A 91 -21.74 -10.14 15.79
CA PHE A 91 -22.73 -11.06 15.26
C PHE A 91 -22.22 -11.68 13.96
N VAL A 92 -22.35 -13.00 13.83
CA VAL A 92 -22.04 -13.74 12.60
C VAL A 92 -23.34 -14.32 12.09
N TRP A 93 -23.94 -13.64 11.13
CA TRP A 93 -25.24 -14.01 10.59
C TRP A 93 -25.09 -15.09 9.52
N PRO A 94 -25.86 -16.19 9.62
CA PRO A 94 -25.83 -17.23 8.61
C PRO A 94 -26.54 -16.77 7.34
N GLU A 95 -26.26 -17.46 6.24
CA GLU A 95 -27.05 -17.31 5.01
C GLU A 95 -28.53 -17.50 5.32
N THR A 96 -29.35 -16.55 4.88
CA THR A 96 -30.78 -16.52 5.21
C THR A 96 -31.59 -16.22 3.95
N PRO A 97 -32.66 -16.99 3.66
CA PRO A 97 -33.52 -16.72 2.52
C PRO A 97 -34.14 -15.33 2.56
N VAL A 98 -34.44 -14.77 1.39
CA VAL A 98 -35.23 -13.53 1.25
C VAL A 98 -36.56 -13.63 2.01
N GLU A 99 -36.99 -12.52 2.60
CA GLU A 99 -38.19 -12.41 3.45
C GLU A 99 -38.17 -13.26 4.74
N ASN A 100 -37.07 -13.96 5.01
CA ASN A 100 -36.88 -14.65 6.28
C ASN A 100 -36.11 -13.81 7.29
N ARG A 101 -36.44 -14.05 8.56
CA ARG A 101 -35.77 -13.48 9.72
C ARG A 101 -34.76 -14.44 10.31
N SER A 102 -33.55 -13.96 10.50
CA SER A 102 -32.50 -14.65 11.25
C SER A 102 -32.46 -14.15 12.68
N THR A 103 -32.20 -15.04 13.64
CA THR A 103 -32.07 -14.71 15.07
C THR A 103 -30.79 -15.31 15.65
N LEU A 104 -30.11 -14.55 16.49
CA LEU A 104 -28.85 -14.96 17.14
C LEU A 104 -28.86 -14.57 18.62
N PRO A 105 -28.25 -15.37 19.51
CA PRO A 105 -28.09 -14.97 20.91
C PRO A 105 -27.19 -13.74 21.03
N CYS A 106 -27.53 -12.81 21.94
CA CYS A 106 -26.74 -11.61 22.18
C CYS A 106 -25.39 -11.98 22.86
N PRO A 107 -24.24 -11.47 22.37
CA PRO A 107 -22.92 -11.82 22.90
C PRO A 107 -22.73 -11.58 24.41
N TYR A 108 -23.28 -10.50 24.96
CA TYR A 108 -23.14 -10.13 26.38
C TYR A 108 -24.29 -10.57 27.28
N ASN A 109 -25.34 -11.17 26.70
CA ASN A 109 -26.47 -11.74 27.44
C ASN A 109 -27.14 -12.83 26.60
N PRO A 110 -26.59 -14.07 26.61
CA PRO A 110 -27.06 -15.15 25.73
C PRO A 110 -28.52 -15.57 25.91
N GLU A 111 -29.17 -15.17 27.01
CA GLU A 111 -30.59 -15.39 27.26
C GLU A 111 -31.51 -14.52 26.39
N SER A 112 -30.97 -13.47 25.78
CA SER A 112 -31.68 -12.58 24.86
C SER A 112 -31.19 -12.77 23.43
N PHE A 113 -32.03 -12.42 22.45
CA PHE A 113 -31.76 -12.62 21.04
C PHE A 113 -31.79 -11.31 20.27
N ALA A 114 -30.81 -11.13 19.38
CA ALA A 114 -30.85 -10.16 18.30
C ALA A 114 -31.54 -10.78 17.08
N SER A 115 -32.16 -9.95 16.25
CA SER A 115 -32.77 -10.42 15.00
C SER A 115 -32.57 -9.46 13.85
N ARG A 116 -32.55 -9.96 12.62
CA ARG A 116 -32.56 -9.14 11.41
C ARG A 116 -33.21 -9.89 10.25
N GLU A 117 -33.70 -9.16 9.28
CA GLU A 117 -34.48 -9.68 8.15
C GLU A 117 -33.69 -9.55 6.85
N CYS A 118 -33.78 -10.54 5.97
CA CYS A 118 -33.21 -10.48 4.63
C CYS A 118 -34.22 -9.87 3.66
N LEU A 119 -33.86 -8.74 3.05
CA LEU A 119 -34.75 -7.96 2.19
C LEU A 119 -34.37 -8.12 0.72
N TYR A 120 -35.39 -8.12 -0.15
CA TYR A 120 -35.23 -8.12 -1.59
C TYR A 120 -34.80 -6.72 -2.09
N ALA A 121 -33.68 -6.61 -2.82
CA ALA A 121 -33.33 -5.37 -3.50
C ALA A 121 -33.86 -5.35 -4.94
N ASN A 122 -34.18 -4.14 -5.42
CA ASN A 122 -34.84 -3.89 -6.71
C ASN A 122 -34.03 -4.48 -7.90
N PRO A 123 -34.64 -4.96 -9.00
CA PRO A 123 -33.97 -5.73 -10.07
C PRO A 123 -32.87 -5.02 -10.87
N THR A 124 -32.60 -3.74 -10.60
CA THR A 124 -31.66 -2.90 -11.36
C THR A 124 -30.34 -2.64 -10.63
N GLU A 125 -30.26 -2.91 -9.33
CA GLU A 125 -29.04 -2.76 -8.53
C GLU A 125 -28.92 -3.94 -7.53
N SER A 126 -27.97 -4.85 -7.81
CA SER A 126 -27.28 -5.75 -6.87
C SER A 126 -28.09 -6.44 -5.75
N GLY A 127 -28.33 -7.75 -5.90
CA GLY A 127 -28.41 -8.76 -4.83
C GLY A 127 -29.43 -8.56 -3.69
N ASN A 128 -29.65 -9.57 -2.84
CA ASN A 128 -30.45 -9.38 -1.63
C ASN A 128 -29.63 -8.65 -0.56
N VAL A 129 -30.28 -7.83 0.26
CA VAL A 129 -29.62 -6.97 1.23
C VAL A 129 -30.14 -7.24 2.64
N TRP A 130 -29.25 -7.25 3.61
CA TRP A 130 -29.62 -7.37 5.02
C TRP A 130 -30.29 -6.09 5.53
N GLY A 131 -31.46 -6.24 6.16
CA GLY A 131 -32.13 -5.17 6.89
C GLY A 131 -31.43 -4.79 8.20
N PRO A 132 -31.95 -3.78 8.91
CA PRO A 132 -31.38 -3.30 10.16
C PRO A 132 -31.42 -4.38 11.25
N ILE A 133 -30.45 -4.33 12.16
CA ILE A 133 -30.34 -5.29 13.26
C ILE A 133 -31.16 -4.78 14.45
N ASP A 134 -32.11 -5.60 14.91
CA ASP A 134 -32.82 -5.41 16.16
C ASP A 134 -31.99 -6.00 17.31
N VAL A 135 -31.41 -5.11 18.11
CA VAL A 135 -30.63 -5.40 19.32
C VAL A 135 -31.31 -4.86 20.59
N THR A 136 -32.61 -4.57 20.54
CA THR A 136 -33.36 -3.92 21.65
C THR A 136 -33.25 -4.66 22.99
N LYS A 137 -33.08 -5.98 22.95
CA LYS A 137 -32.94 -6.85 24.13
C LYS A 137 -31.48 -7.17 24.49
N CYS A 138 -30.51 -6.71 23.70
CA CYS A 138 -29.10 -7.01 23.93
C CYS A 138 -28.45 -6.02 24.91
N LYS A 139 -27.55 -6.53 25.77
CA LYS A 139 -26.64 -5.71 26.55
C LYS A 139 -25.49 -5.20 25.68
N TYR A 140 -24.93 -4.06 26.06
CA TYR A 140 -23.81 -3.41 25.39
C TYR A 140 -22.70 -3.09 26.40
N ASN A 141 -21.49 -2.93 25.90
CA ASN A 141 -20.29 -2.72 26.72
C ASN A 141 -20.02 -1.22 26.95
N ASP A 142 -20.02 -0.40 25.90
CA ASP A 142 -19.86 1.05 25.98
C ASP A 142 -21.07 1.81 25.39
N VAL A 143 -21.48 2.89 26.06
CA VAL A 143 -22.64 3.70 25.66
C VAL A 143 -22.42 4.39 24.32
N ARG A 144 -21.23 4.99 24.12
CA ARG A 144 -20.91 5.74 22.91
C ARG A 144 -20.76 4.79 21.72
N SER A 145 -20.09 3.65 21.91
CA SER A 145 -19.98 2.61 20.89
C SER A 145 -21.34 2.04 20.49
N LYS A 146 -22.23 1.86 21.47
CA LYS A 146 -23.63 1.47 21.23
C LYS A 146 -24.37 2.51 20.39
N ASP A 147 -24.28 3.80 20.74
CA ASP A 147 -24.94 4.87 20.00
C ASP A 147 -24.40 4.99 18.56
N LEU A 148 -23.08 4.91 18.36
CA LEU A 148 -22.46 4.90 17.03
C LEU A 148 -22.87 3.68 16.19
N PHE A 149 -22.97 2.50 16.81
CA PHE A 149 -23.45 1.30 16.12
C PHE A 149 -24.89 1.47 15.66
N LEU A 150 -25.79 1.94 16.52
CA LEU A 150 -27.19 2.18 16.14
C LEU A 150 -27.31 3.25 15.05
N LEU A 151 -26.50 4.31 15.12
CA LEU A 151 -26.46 5.35 14.10
C LEU A 151 -25.98 4.80 12.75
N ALA A 152 -24.99 3.90 12.75
CA ALA A 152 -24.50 3.23 11.55
C ALA A 152 -25.55 2.32 10.89
N GLN A 153 -26.53 1.81 11.65
CA GLN A 153 -27.63 1.00 11.10
C GLN A 153 -28.79 1.84 10.56
N LYS A 154 -28.92 3.10 10.98
CA LYS A 154 -29.98 4.01 10.52
C LYS A 154 -29.83 4.30 9.01
N GLU A 155 -30.95 4.36 8.30
CA GLU A 155 -30.99 4.87 6.93
C GLU A 155 -30.88 6.40 6.93
N VAL A 156 -30.08 6.94 6.01
CA VAL A 156 -29.84 8.38 5.88
C VAL A 156 -30.47 8.88 4.60
N ASN A 157 -31.23 9.96 4.69
CA ASN A 157 -31.97 10.56 3.58
C ASN A 157 -32.02 12.09 3.71
N ASN A 158 -32.65 12.77 2.75
CA ASN A 158 -32.74 14.23 2.73
C ASN A 158 -33.37 14.86 3.98
N SER A 159 -34.25 14.18 4.71
CA SER A 159 -34.93 14.76 5.88
C SER A 159 -34.09 14.64 7.16
N ASN A 160 -33.34 13.55 7.34
CA ASN A 160 -32.60 13.27 8.57
C ASN A 160 -31.07 13.53 8.50
N VAL A 161 -30.49 13.70 7.30
CA VAL A 161 -29.02 13.77 7.14
C VAL A 161 -28.35 14.88 7.96
N VAL A 162 -29.01 16.02 8.17
CA VAL A 162 -28.45 17.15 8.96
C VAL A 162 -28.39 16.79 10.44
N GLU A 163 -29.44 16.15 10.97
CA GLU A 163 -29.46 15.67 12.35
C GLU A 163 -28.42 14.57 12.54
N THR A 164 -28.35 13.61 11.60
CA THR A 164 -27.35 12.53 11.61
C THR A 164 -25.92 13.06 11.55
N SER A 165 -25.63 14.09 10.74
CA SER A 165 -24.30 14.71 10.70
C SER A 165 -23.92 15.37 12.03
N GLN A 166 -24.89 15.99 12.70
CA GLN A 166 -24.67 16.62 14.00
C GLN A 166 -24.46 15.56 15.11
N GLU A 167 -25.23 14.49 15.08
CA GLU A 167 -25.14 13.37 16.03
C GLU A 167 -23.78 12.66 15.93
N VAL A 168 -23.34 12.30 14.71
CA VAL A 168 -22.02 11.68 14.51
C VAL A 168 -20.87 12.62 14.88
N LYS A 169 -21.00 13.93 14.63
CA LYS A 169 -20.02 14.93 15.08
C LYS A 169 -19.89 14.92 16.60
N ASN A 170 -20.99 14.93 17.32
CA ASN A 170 -20.98 14.94 18.79
C ASN A 170 -20.37 13.64 19.35
N LEU A 171 -20.77 12.49 18.82
CA LEU A 171 -20.25 11.18 19.22
C LEU A 171 -18.77 10.97 18.85
N SER A 172 -18.30 11.60 17.78
CA SER A 172 -16.89 11.51 17.36
C SER A 172 -15.94 12.31 18.22
N SER A 173 -16.44 13.24 19.06
CA SER A 173 -15.59 14.14 19.83
C SER A 173 -14.60 13.40 20.73
N VAL A 174 -13.31 13.78 20.65
CA VAL A 174 -12.22 13.17 21.41
C VAL A 174 -11.77 14.17 22.47
N ASN A 175 -12.09 13.88 23.74
CA ASN A 175 -11.59 14.62 24.89
C ASN A 175 -10.93 13.64 25.86
N PRO A 176 -9.63 13.79 26.19
CA PRO A 176 -8.97 12.92 27.15
C PRO A 176 -9.76 12.85 28.47
N PRO A 177 -10.05 11.65 29.02
CA PRO A 177 -9.47 10.34 28.70
C PRO A 177 -10.23 9.51 27.64
N GLN A 178 -11.35 10.01 27.09
CA GLN A 178 -12.17 9.28 26.12
C GLN A 178 -11.52 9.29 24.72
N THR A 179 -11.23 8.10 24.19
CA THR A 179 -10.65 7.91 22.85
C THR A 179 -11.54 7.00 22.02
N LEU A 180 -11.70 7.27 20.72
CA LEU A 180 -12.45 6.39 19.81
C LEU A 180 -11.80 5.02 19.74
N GLN A 181 -12.61 3.97 19.90
CA GLN A 181 -12.18 2.58 19.75
C GLN A 181 -12.18 2.17 18.26
N PRO A 182 -11.51 1.07 17.87
CA PRO A 182 -11.49 0.64 16.46
C PRO A 182 -12.89 0.46 15.87
N GLY A 183 -13.82 -0.11 16.66
CA GLY A 183 -15.22 -0.26 16.27
C GLY A 183 -15.97 1.06 16.07
N ASP A 184 -15.70 2.06 16.93
CA ASP A 184 -16.28 3.40 16.81
C ASP A 184 -15.89 4.04 15.47
N ILE A 185 -14.61 3.96 15.10
CA ILE A 185 -14.09 4.53 13.86
C ILE A 185 -14.70 3.85 12.63
N SER A 186 -14.89 2.53 12.68
CA SER A 186 -15.57 1.78 11.61
C SER A 186 -17.04 2.21 11.46
N ASN A 187 -17.76 2.37 12.56
CA ASN A 187 -19.14 2.86 12.53
C ASN A 187 -19.22 4.30 12.02
N ILE A 188 -18.30 5.18 12.43
CA ILE A 188 -18.20 6.56 11.91
C ILE A 188 -17.95 6.54 10.40
N ALA A 189 -17.04 5.70 9.90
CA ALA A 189 -16.79 5.55 8.47
C ALA A 189 -18.06 5.14 7.70
N THR A 190 -18.86 4.22 8.25
CA THR A 190 -20.15 3.81 7.68
C THR A 190 -21.15 4.96 7.66
N VAL A 191 -21.29 5.71 8.76
CA VAL A 191 -22.21 6.86 8.81
C VAL A 191 -21.78 7.94 7.82
N LEU A 192 -20.48 8.27 7.74
CA LEU A 192 -19.96 9.25 6.78
C LEU A 192 -20.22 8.83 5.33
N ALA A 193 -20.05 7.55 5.00
CA ALA A 193 -20.38 7.02 3.67
C ALA A 193 -21.88 7.17 3.33
N LYS A 194 -22.78 6.94 4.30
CA LYS A 194 -24.23 7.15 4.13
C LYS A 194 -24.61 8.64 4.06
N ILE A 195 -23.88 9.52 4.73
CA ILE A 195 -24.12 10.96 4.67
C ILE A 195 -23.83 11.49 3.26
N VAL A 196 -22.75 11.02 2.63
CA VAL A 196 -22.33 11.52 1.30
C VAL A 196 -23.17 10.99 0.14
N SER A 197 -23.98 9.94 0.36
CA SER A 197 -24.98 9.50 -0.63
C SER A 197 -26.16 10.48 -0.78
N VAL A 198 -26.21 11.54 0.04
CA VAL A 198 -27.21 12.61 0.01
C VAL A 198 -26.56 13.94 -0.41
N PRO A 199 -26.10 14.08 -1.66
CA PRO A 199 -25.28 15.22 -2.09
C PRO A 199 -26.02 16.56 -2.07
N GLN A 200 -27.36 16.57 -2.09
CA GLN A 200 -28.17 17.79 -2.17
C GLN A 200 -27.97 18.71 -0.96
N LYS A 201 -27.60 18.16 0.19
CA LYS A 201 -27.37 18.91 1.43
C LYS A 201 -25.89 19.10 1.78
N ALA A 202 -24.97 18.78 0.86
CA ALA A 202 -23.52 18.77 1.09
C ALA A 202 -23.01 20.05 1.78
N ASN A 203 -23.44 21.24 1.34
CA ASN A 203 -23.03 22.51 1.92
C ASN A 203 -23.49 22.68 3.37
N GLU A 204 -24.71 22.24 3.72
CA GLU A 204 -25.29 22.36 5.07
C GLU A 204 -24.56 21.46 6.08
N ILE A 205 -24.19 20.25 5.67
CA ILE A 205 -23.55 19.24 6.52
C ILE A 205 -22.02 19.34 6.56
N SER A 206 -21.42 20.15 5.67
CA SER A 206 -19.97 20.16 5.42
C SER A 206 -19.14 20.42 6.67
N ASP A 207 -19.53 21.39 7.51
CA ASP A 207 -18.80 21.74 8.71
C ASP A 207 -18.76 20.59 9.74
N ASP A 208 -19.91 19.93 9.89
CA ASP A 208 -20.08 18.81 10.81
C ASP A 208 -19.31 17.57 10.32
N PHE A 209 -19.36 17.31 9.02
CA PHE A 209 -18.57 16.25 8.40
C PHE A 209 -17.07 16.49 8.59
N PHE A 210 -16.59 17.70 8.28
CA PHE A 210 -15.17 18.01 8.41
C PHE A 210 -14.68 17.92 9.85
N THR A 211 -15.50 18.37 10.80
CA THR A 211 -15.18 18.25 12.24
C THR A 211 -15.12 16.79 12.67
N THR A 212 -16.02 15.95 12.17
CA THR A 212 -16.02 14.50 12.45
C THR A 212 -14.73 13.85 11.96
N VAL A 213 -14.29 14.16 10.74
CA VAL A 213 -13.02 13.64 10.19
C VAL A 213 -11.81 14.14 11.01
N ASP A 214 -11.81 15.41 11.43
CA ASP A 214 -10.75 15.99 12.26
C ASP A 214 -10.64 15.28 13.62
N ASN A 215 -11.79 14.97 14.25
CA ASN A 215 -11.86 14.24 15.50
C ASN A 215 -11.33 12.80 15.39
N VAL A 216 -11.62 12.11 14.27
CA VAL A 216 -11.05 10.77 14.04
C VAL A 216 -9.52 10.85 13.90
N LEU A 217 -8.99 11.88 13.22
CA LEU A 217 -7.55 12.11 13.14
C LEU A 217 -6.90 12.44 14.50
N ASP A 218 -7.65 12.99 15.46
CA ASP A 218 -7.20 13.20 16.85
C ASP A 218 -7.12 11.90 17.68
N SER A 219 -7.67 10.79 17.17
CA SER A 219 -7.66 9.51 17.87
C SER A 219 -6.27 8.87 17.96
N ARG A 220 -6.13 7.86 18.84
CA ARG A 220 -4.88 7.10 18.98
C ARG A 220 -4.57 6.34 17.70
N ILE A 221 -3.31 6.36 17.27
CA ILE A 221 -2.87 5.65 16.06
C ILE A 221 -3.14 4.15 16.11
N GLU A 222 -3.03 3.52 17.29
CA GLU A 222 -3.39 2.10 17.52
C GLU A 222 -4.80 1.79 17.02
N ASN A 223 -5.76 2.64 17.39
CA ASN A 223 -7.17 2.42 17.12
C ASN A 223 -7.50 2.72 15.65
N VAL A 224 -6.92 3.79 15.08
CA VAL A 224 -7.08 4.12 13.66
C VAL A 224 -6.52 2.99 12.78
N LEU A 225 -5.33 2.49 13.11
CA LEU A 225 -4.71 1.40 12.36
C LEU A 225 -5.49 0.09 12.47
N ALA A 226 -5.92 -0.28 13.68
CA ALA A 226 -6.75 -1.47 13.88
C ALA A 226 -8.08 -1.38 13.11
N SER A 227 -8.70 -0.20 13.05
CA SER A 227 -9.93 0.02 12.25
C SER A 227 -9.67 -0.13 10.75
N GLN A 228 -8.52 0.36 10.27
CA GLN A 228 -8.12 0.19 8.87
C GLN A 228 -7.91 -1.29 8.52
N GLN A 229 -7.20 -2.05 9.36
CA GLN A 229 -6.93 -3.47 9.10
C GLN A 229 -8.20 -4.33 9.13
N ASN A 230 -9.15 -4.00 10.01
CA ASN A 230 -10.35 -4.81 10.19
C ASN A 230 -11.47 -4.47 9.18
N ALA A 231 -11.58 -3.21 8.77
CA ALA A 231 -12.76 -2.71 8.04
C ALA A 231 -12.46 -1.61 7.01
N ASN A 232 -11.19 -1.40 6.62
CA ASN A 232 -10.73 -0.36 5.69
C ASN A 232 -11.26 1.04 6.04
N SER A 233 -11.44 1.32 7.34
CA SER A 233 -12.15 2.52 7.80
C SER A 233 -11.47 3.83 7.38
N SER A 234 -10.14 3.90 7.39
CA SER A 234 -9.41 5.10 6.97
C SER A 234 -9.58 5.37 5.48
N SER A 235 -9.43 4.33 4.64
CA SER A 235 -9.67 4.44 3.20
C SER A 235 -11.09 4.92 2.89
N ARG A 236 -12.10 4.33 3.55
CA ARG A 236 -13.52 4.70 3.38
C ARG A 236 -13.81 6.13 3.83
N ILE A 237 -13.16 6.61 4.90
CA ILE A 237 -13.31 8.01 5.37
C ILE A 237 -12.71 8.98 4.35
N VAL A 238 -11.53 8.68 3.80
CA VAL A 238 -10.90 9.53 2.78
C VAL A 238 -11.72 9.55 1.48
N GLU A 239 -12.27 8.41 1.07
CA GLU A 239 -13.16 8.32 -0.08
C GLU A 239 -14.47 9.11 0.15
N ALA A 240 -15.11 8.94 1.32
CA ALA A 240 -16.29 9.72 1.68
C ALA A 240 -15.97 11.23 1.69
N LEU A 241 -14.81 11.64 2.20
CA LEU A 241 -14.38 13.04 2.14
C LEU A 241 -14.28 13.52 0.68
N ASN A 242 -13.65 12.76 -0.21
CA ASN A 242 -13.55 13.12 -1.63
C ASN A 242 -14.93 13.28 -2.27
N ASN A 243 -15.85 12.32 -2.03
CA ASN A 243 -17.21 12.38 -2.56
C ASN A 243 -17.98 13.60 -2.05
N LEU A 244 -17.83 13.97 -0.77
CA LEU A 244 -18.42 15.20 -0.24
C LEU A 244 -17.86 16.44 -0.92
N LEU A 245 -16.53 16.52 -1.09
CA LEU A 245 -15.87 17.67 -1.70
C LEU A 245 -16.32 17.87 -3.15
N GLU A 246 -16.55 16.78 -3.89
CA GLU A 246 -17.14 16.85 -5.24
C GLU A 246 -18.58 17.35 -5.23
N ALA A 247 -19.37 17.01 -4.21
CA ALA A 247 -20.76 17.44 -4.08
C ALA A 247 -20.92 18.92 -3.67
N LEU A 248 -19.88 19.56 -3.11
CA LEU A 248 -19.97 20.95 -2.64
C LEU A 248 -20.23 21.95 -3.77
N VAL A 249 -21.17 22.86 -3.51
CA VAL A 249 -21.41 24.03 -4.34
C VAL A 249 -20.49 25.16 -3.88
N ILE A 250 -19.62 25.63 -4.77
CA ILE A 250 -18.71 26.75 -4.49
C ILE A 250 -19.46 28.05 -4.73
N GLY A 251 -19.45 28.93 -3.73
CA GLY A 251 -20.09 30.24 -3.81
C GLY A 251 -19.44 31.17 -4.87
N PRO A 252 -19.94 32.41 -5.02
CA PRO A 252 -19.59 33.33 -6.12
C PRO A 252 -18.11 33.77 -6.14
N ARG A 253 -17.34 33.47 -5.09
CA ARG A 253 -15.90 33.74 -5.01
C ARG A 253 -15.04 32.72 -5.76
N ASN A 254 -15.65 31.71 -6.39
CA ASN A 254 -14.97 30.64 -7.13
C ASN A 254 -13.89 29.90 -6.32
N LYS A 255 -13.97 30.01 -4.99
CA LYS A 255 -13.01 29.45 -4.06
C LYS A 255 -13.69 29.07 -2.75
N PHE A 256 -13.39 27.88 -2.27
CA PHE A 256 -13.77 27.41 -0.93
C PHE A 256 -12.51 26.97 -0.19
N VAL A 257 -12.36 27.42 1.06
CA VAL A 257 -11.22 27.09 1.90
C VAL A 257 -11.70 26.72 3.28
N LYS A 258 -11.32 25.54 3.74
CA LYS A 258 -11.53 25.07 5.10
C LYS A 258 -10.18 24.64 5.68
N VAL A 259 -9.87 25.08 6.89
CA VAL A 259 -8.67 24.65 7.61
C VAL A 259 -9.10 24.11 8.96
N ASN A 260 -8.84 22.83 9.19
CA ASN A 260 -9.06 22.12 10.45
C ASN A 260 -7.73 21.93 11.18
N ARG A 261 -7.71 21.22 12.31
CA ARG A 261 -6.46 21.06 13.07
C ARG A 261 -5.47 20.15 12.35
N ASN A 262 -5.98 19.04 11.81
CA ASN A 262 -5.18 17.95 11.25
C ASN A 262 -5.08 17.96 9.72
N TYR A 263 -5.98 18.66 9.04
CA TYR A 263 -5.96 18.77 7.58
C TYR A 263 -6.58 20.08 7.07
N ALA A 264 -6.30 20.43 5.81
CA ALA A 264 -6.81 21.62 5.16
C ALA A 264 -7.31 21.31 3.74
N ILE A 265 -8.33 22.02 3.31
CA ILE A 265 -9.05 21.80 2.06
C ILE A 265 -9.08 23.10 1.27
N ASN A 266 -8.82 23.02 -0.02
CA ASN A 266 -8.95 24.10 -0.98
C ASN A 266 -9.68 23.62 -2.21
N LEU A 267 -10.78 24.27 -2.56
CA LEU A 267 -11.48 24.06 -3.82
C LEU A 267 -11.43 25.35 -4.61
N GLN A 268 -11.09 25.23 -5.89
CA GLN A 268 -10.98 26.36 -6.79
C GLN A 268 -11.64 26.04 -8.12
N VAL A 269 -12.56 26.91 -8.54
CA VAL A 269 -13.19 26.80 -9.86
C VAL A 269 -12.20 27.30 -10.91
N VAL A 270 -11.93 26.48 -11.90
CA VAL A 270 -11.03 26.75 -13.01
C VAL A 270 -11.77 26.62 -14.34
N GLN A 271 -11.38 27.46 -15.30
CA GLN A 271 -11.89 27.40 -16.67
C GLN A 271 -10.84 26.69 -17.54
N PRO A 272 -11.15 25.52 -18.13
CA PRO A 272 -10.18 24.76 -18.92
C PRO A 272 -9.50 25.56 -20.04
N GLN A 273 -10.20 26.53 -20.66
CA GLN A 273 -9.67 27.31 -21.79
C GLN A 273 -8.59 28.32 -21.39
N THR A 274 -8.72 28.92 -20.21
CA THR A 274 -7.78 29.94 -19.71
C THR A 274 -6.81 29.34 -18.68
N PHE A 275 -6.77 28.01 -18.57
CA PHE A 275 -5.99 27.33 -17.55
C PHE A 275 -4.49 27.35 -17.93
N THR A 276 -3.72 28.16 -17.20
CA THR A 276 -2.27 28.28 -17.36
C THR A 276 -1.49 27.32 -16.46
N GLY A 277 -2.18 26.66 -15.53
CA GLY A 277 -1.58 25.88 -14.45
C GLY A 277 -2.16 26.27 -13.10
N LEU A 278 -2.02 25.40 -12.10
CA LEU A 278 -2.49 25.68 -10.75
C LEU A 278 -1.55 25.06 -9.73
N SER A 279 -1.07 25.89 -8.81
CA SER A 279 -0.22 25.45 -7.72
C SER A 279 -0.91 25.62 -6.38
N PHE A 280 -0.83 24.60 -5.55
CA PHE A 280 -1.31 24.59 -4.17
C PHE A 280 -0.16 24.27 -3.23
N SER A 281 -0.07 25.01 -2.13
CA SER A 281 1.01 24.91 -1.14
C SER A 281 0.48 24.94 0.27
N GLY A 282 0.82 23.92 1.05
CA GLY A 282 0.67 23.87 2.50
C GLY A 282 1.88 24.49 3.20
N ILE A 283 1.67 25.60 3.89
CA ILE A 283 2.67 26.28 4.72
C ILE A 283 2.47 25.84 6.18
N VAL A 284 3.43 25.10 6.72
CA VAL A 284 3.45 24.72 8.13
C VAL A 284 4.67 25.40 8.77
N ARG A 285 4.43 26.35 9.67
CA ARG A 285 5.50 27.04 10.40
C ARG A 285 6.16 26.07 11.40
N LYS A 286 7.48 26.18 11.58
CA LYS A 286 8.26 25.27 12.43
C LYS A 286 7.76 25.22 13.89
N SER A 287 7.54 23.97 14.32
CA SER A 287 7.69 23.32 15.64
C SER A 287 6.93 23.72 16.91
N HIS A 288 6.11 24.79 16.98
CA HIS A 288 5.33 25.06 18.21
C HIS A 288 3.81 25.20 18.04
N GLU A 289 3.28 25.11 16.82
CA GLU A 289 1.83 25.19 16.61
C GLU A 289 1.22 23.79 16.43
N SER A 290 0.36 23.41 17.37
CA SER A 290 -0.32 22.10 17.41
C SER A 290 -1.34 21.93 16.27
N SER A 291 -1.88 23.01 15.71
CA SER A 291 -2.94 22.99 14.68
C SER A 291 -2.61 23.83 13.45
N LEU A 292 -3.22 23.50 12.29
CA LEU A 292 -3.17 24.35 11.10
C LEU A 292 -4.02 25.62 11.29
N LYS A 293 -3.64 26.72 10.64
CA LYS A 293 -4.34 28.02 10.68
C LYS A 293 -4.77 28.45 9.28
N LYS A 294 -5.69 29.42 9.16
CA LYS A 294 -6.20 29.89 7.86
C LYS A 294 -5.13 30.35 6.85
N ASN A 295 -3.96 30.78 7.32
CA ASN A 295 -2.81 31.17 6.48
C ASN A 295 -1.83 30.01 6.20
N SER A 296 -2.18 28.78 6.57
CA SER A 296 -1.38 27.57 6.33
C SER A 296 -1.53 27.01 4.92
N ILE A 297 -2.34 27.61 4.05
CA ILE A 297 -2.46 27.19 2.65
C ILE A 297 -2.42 28.40 1.71
N SER A 298 -1.84 28.20 0.53
CA SER A 298 -1.78 29.18 -0.55
C SER A 298 -2.05 28.49 -1.88
N ALA A 299 -2.86 29.10 -2.75
CA ALA A 299 -3.07 28.64 -4.12
C ALA A 299 -2.75 29.79 -5.09
N LYS A 300 -2.07 29.49 -6.20
CA LYS A 300 -1.70 30.45 -7.25
C LYS A 300 -2.01 29.88 -8.63
N ASP A 301 -2.50 30.74 -9.53
CA ASP A 301 -2.88 30.39 -10.91
C ASP A 301 -1.65 30.33 -11.83
N ASP A 302 -0.73 29.42 -11.52
CA ASP A 302 0.51 29.20 -12.26
C ASP A 302 1.04 27.77 -12.01
N ASP A 303 1.75 27.21 -12.99
CA ASP A 303 2.37 25.87 -12.91
C ASP A 303 3.79 25.89 -12.33
N SER A 304 4.31 27.06 -11.95
CA SER A 304 5.64 27.16 -11.36
C SER A 304 5.75 26.35 -10.07
N VAL A 305 6.91 25.69 -9.92
CA VAL A 305 7.23 24.93 -8.72
C VAL A 305 7.16 25.88 -7.51
N PRO A 306 6.33 25.60 -6.50
CA PRO A 306 6.15 26.54 -5.39
C PRO A 306 7.42 26.69 -4.56
N THR A 307 8.16 27.76 -4.85
CA THR A 307 9.43 28.13 -4.22
C THR A 307 9.24 28.85 -2.89
N ALA A 308 8.03 28.86 -2.34
CA ALA A 308 7.81 29.41 -1.01
C ALA A 308 8.68 28.65 -0.01
N ALA A 309 9.73 29.30 0.52
CA ALA A 309 10.79 28.71 1.35
C ALA A 309 10.30 28.07 2.68
N ASN A 310 8.98 28.10 2.93
CA ASN A 310 8.34 27.59 4.14
C ASN A 310 7.16 26.63 3.84
N SER A 311 6.95 26.19 2.59
CA SER A 311 5.90 25.19 2.31
C SER A 311 6.39 23.79 2.67
N ALA A 312 5.59 23.08 3.46
CA ALA A 312 5.86 21.72 3.88
C ALA A 312 5.45 20.69 2.83
N ALA A 313 4.41 20.99 2.05
CA ALA A 313 4.04 20.23 0.87
C ALA A 313 3.44 21.17 -0.17
N SER A 314 3.69 20.91 -1.44
CA SER A 314 3.04 21.64 -2.53
C SER A 314 2.89 20.78 -3.77
N ILE A 315 1.85 21.05 -4.54
CA ILE A 315 1.50 20.37 -5.77
C ILE A 315 1.30 21.42 -6.85
N SER A 316 1.85 21.18 -8.03
CA SER A 316 1.68 22.02 -9.21
C SER A 316 1.11 21.19 -10.35
N VAL A 317 -0.08 21.58 -10.78
CA VAL A 317 -0.85 20.93 -11.84
C VAL A 317 -0.58 21.66 -13.15
N PRO A 318 -0.06 20.96 -14.17
CA PRO A 318 0.29 21.57 -15.45
C PRO A 318 -0.97 21.84 -16.29
N ARG A 319 -0.85 22.78 -17.23
CA ARG A 319 -1.95 23.14 -18.16
C ARG A 319 -2.49 21.96 -18.99
N THR A 320 -1.66 20.95 -19.25
CA THR A 320 -2.01 19.76 -20.05
C THR A 320 -2.97 18.81 -19.33
N VAL A 321 -3.42 19.13 -18.11
CA VAL A 321 -4.39 18.32 -17.38
C VAL A 321 -5.75 18.27 -18.07
N PHE A 322 -6.09 19.28 -18.86
CA PHE A 322 -7.30 19.32 -19.67
C PHE A 322 -6.97 18.96 -21.13
N ASN A 323 -7.62 17.91 -21.65
CA ASN A 323 -7.47 17.48 -23.04
C ASN A 323 -8.27 18.39 -23.99
N GLU A 324 -7.97 18.35 -25.29
CA GLU A 324 -8.67 19.14 -26.32
C GLU A 324 -10.20 18.93 -26.32
N SER A 325 -10.66 17.71 -25.99
CA SER A 325 -12.08 17.38 -25.86
C SER A 325 -12.76 18.06 -24.67
N THR A 326 -12.04 18.31 -23.58
CA THR A 326 -12.54 19.04 -22.40
C THR A 326 -12.53 20.55 -22.64
N ILE A 327 -11.57 21.04 -23.41
CA ILE A 327 -11.40 22.45 -23.78
C ILE A 327 -12.50 22.92 -24.76
N THR A 328 -12.97 22.02 -25.64
CA THR A 328 -13.98 22.34 -26.66
C THR A 328 -15.41 22.49 -26.10
N ASN A 329 -15.71 21.92 -24.93
CA ASN A 329 -17.01 22.08 -24.28
C ASN A 329 -17.08 23.37 -23.43
N ARG A 330 -17.50 24.47 -24.06
CA ARG A 330 -17.48 25.85 -23.53
C ARG A 330 -18.30 26.09 -22.25
N SER A 331 -19.13 25.13 -21.85
CA SER A 331 -20.10 25.30 -20.76
C SER A 331 -19.62 24.74 -19.41
N ILE A 332 -18.48 24.04 -19.37
CA ILE A 332 -18.08 23.27 -18.18
C ILE A 332 -16.99 24.02 -17.40
N GLN A 333 -17.40 24.68 -16.31
CA GLN A 333 -16.48 25.04 -15.24
C GLN A 333 -16.04 23.78 -14.52
N GLN A 334 -14.74 23.65 -14.26
CA GLN A 334 -14.18 22.52 -13.54
C GLN A 334 -13.78 22.95 -12.13
N THR A 335 -13.83 22.05 -11.16
CA THR A 335 -13.41 22.33 -9.79
C THR A 335 -12.16 21.52 -9.48
N ALA A 336 -11.04 22.20 -9.26
CA ALA A 336 -9.84 21.61 -8.70
C ALA A 336 -10.00 21.50 -7.17
N ILE A 337 -9.70 20.33 -6.62
CA ILE A 337 -9.82 20.01 -5.21
C ILE A 337 -8.43 19.63 -4.70
N PHE A 338 -7.98 20.30 -3.64
CA PHE A 338 -6.73 19.96 -2.96
C PHE A 338 -6.96 19.74 -1.48
N VAL A 339 -6.29 18.73 -0.94
CA VAL A 339 -6.31 18.41 0.48
C VAL A 339 -4.88 18.26 0.98
N LEU A 340 -4.58 18.89 2.11
CA LEU A 340 -3.31 18.74 2.82
C LEU A 340 -3.59 18.05 4.16
N TYR A 341 -2.99 16.89 4.39
CA TYR A 341 -3.03 16.20 5.66
C TYR A 341 -1.73 16.43 6.43
N LYS A 342 -1.82 17.15 7.55
CA LYS A 342 -0.72 17.31 8.50
C LYS A 342 -0.53 16.02 9.31
N GLU A 343 -1.64 15.46 9.81
CA GLU A 343 -1.65 14.16 10.47
C GLU A 343 -1.81 13.04 9.44
N THR A 344 -0.98 12.01 9.54
CA THR A 344 -0.86 10.98 8.51
C THR A 344 -1.47 9.63 8.90
N LYS A 345 -2.12 9.53 10.06
CA LYS A 345 -2.66 8.27 10.63
C LYS A 345 -3.52 7.47 9.65
N PHE A 346 -4.30 8.12 8.79
CA PHE A 346 -5.13 7.43 7.78
C PHE A 346 -4.33 6.72 6.69
N PHE A 347 -3.07 7.10 6.48
CA PHE A 347 -2.21 6.58 5.42
C PHE A 347 -1.03 5.78 5.98
N ARG A 348 -1.16 5.29 7.22
CA ARG A 348 -0.17 4.42 7.84
C ARG A 348 -0.59 2.97 7.72
N VAL A 349 0.38 2.13 7.37
CA VAL A 349 0.21 0.67 7.24
C VAL A 349 0.76 -0.07 8.46
N PHE A 350 1.76 0.52 9.14
CA PHE A 350 2.42 -0.06 10.31
C PHE A 350 2.26 0.84 11.54
N PHE A 351 2.24 0.21 12.71
CA PHE A 351 2.09 0.89 13.99
C PHE A 351 3.37 1.63 14.40
N VAL A 352 4.52 1.02 14.13
CA VAL A 352 5.84 1.53 14.51
C VAL A 352 6.57 1.97 13.26
N ASP A 353 6.85 3.27 13.18
CA ASP A 353 7.86 3.84 12.28
C ASP A 353 9.18 3.88 13.05
N SER A 354 9.84 2.73 13.24
CA SER A 354 11.18 2.74 13.85
C SER A 354 12.18 3.38 12.87
N SER A 355 13.40 3.65 13.33
CA SER A 355 14.50 4.00 12.43
C SER A 355 14.83 2.89 11.43
N GLU A 356 14.29 1.69 11.62
CA GLU A 356 14.62 0.48 10.85
C GLU A 356 13.50 0.04 9.88
N THR A 357 12.33 0.70 9.89
CA THR A 357 11.22 0.29 9.02
C THR A 357 11.41 0.76 7.57
N ALA A 358 11.53 -0.21 6.66
CA ALA A 358 11.43 0.05 5.22
C ALA A 358 10.08 0.70 4.89
N ASN A 359 10.05 1.60 3.90
CA ASN A 359 8.86 2.32 3.44
C ASN A 359 8.15 3.20 4.50
N ARG A 360 8.91 3.78 5.42
CA ARG A 360 8.37 4.73 6.41
C ARG A 360 7.89 6.03 5.74
N LEU A 361 6.70 6.49 6.11
CA LEU A 361 6.18 7.78 5.66
C LEU A 361 6.98 8.96 6.28
N ASN A 362 7.62 9.79 5.44
CA ASN A 362 8.53 10.85 5.88
C ASN A 362 8.15 12.26 5.40
N SER A 363 6.89 12.46 5.01
CA SER A 363 6.32 13.77 4.68
C SER A 363 4.87 13.88 5.12
N PHE A 364 4.32 15.09 5.02
CA PHE A 364 2.88 15.27 4.98
C PHE A 364 2.29 14.66 3.70
N VAL A 365 0.98 14.39 3.72
CA VAL A 365 0.26 13.87 2.56
C VAL A 365 -0.45 15.02 1.87
N ILE A 366 -0.29 15.13 0.55
CA ILE A 366 -0.95 16.14 -0.28
C ILE A 366 -1.75 15.44 -1.36
N ALA A 367 -3.02 15.79 -1.48
CA ALA A 367 -3.94 15.24 -2.44
C ALA A 367 -4.39 16.31 -3.43
N GLY A 368 -4.60 15.87 -4.66
CA GLY A 368 -5.20 16.69 -5.72
C GLY A 368 -6.19 15.84 -6.52
N SER A 369 -7.31 16.43 -6.90
CA SER A 369 -8.26 15.84 -7.84
C SER A 369 -9.01 16.94 -8.60
N ILE A 370 -9.69 16.56 -9.69
CA ILE A 370 -10.56 17.47 -10.44
C ILE A 370 -11.94 16.82 -10.51
N LYS A 371 -12.97 17.56 -10.07
CA LYS A 371 -14.35 17.07 -10.00
C LYS A 371 -14.79 16.46 -11.34
N GLY A 372 -15.26 15.21 -11.30
CA GLY A 372 -15.79 14.51 -12.48
C GLY A 372 -14.73 14.10 -13.52
N LEU A 373 -13.44 14.18 -13.20
CA LEU A 373 -12.35 13.79 -14.08
C LEU A 373 -11.36 12.87 -13.35
N SER A 374 -11.22 11.64 -13.85
CA SER A 374 -10.12 10.76 -13.46
C SER A 374 -8.87 11.12 -14.25
N VAL A 375 -7.93 11.80 -13.60
CA VAL A 375 -6.70 12.32 -14.23
C VAL A 375 -5.58 11.30 -14.06
N ALA A 376 -5.27 10.60 -15.15
CA ALA A 376 -4.17 9.63 -15.23
C ALA A 376 -3.45 9.71 -16.59
N ASN A 377 -2.23 9.17 -16.66
CA ASN A 377 -1.38 9.13 -17.86
C ASN A 377 -1.10 10.51 -18.49
N LEU A 378 -0.88 11.52 -17.66
CA LEU A 378 -0.50 12.86 -18.10
C LEU A 378 0.84 12.84 -18.85
N SER A 379 0.89 13.51 -20.00
CA SER A 379 2.12 13.68 -20.78
C SER A 379 3.12 14.61 -20.09
N GLU A 380 2.64 15.69 -19.49
CA GLU A 380 3.42 16.53 -18.57
C GLU A 380 3.07 16.14 -17.13
N PRO A 381 4.05 15.70 -16.31
CA PRO A 381 3.77 15.24 -14.97
C PRO A 381 3.42 16.40 -14.03
N VAL A 382 2.59 16.10 -13.03
CA VAL A 382 2.33 16.93 -11.87
C VAL A 382 3.59 16.99 -11.02
N LYS A 383 4.00 18.20 -10.67
CA LYS A 383 5.21 18.44 -9.85
C LYS A 383 4.81 18.57 -8.39
N ILE A 384 5.41 17.74 -7.54
CA ILE A 384 5.09 17.68 -6.12
C ILE A 384 6.36 17.96 -5.34
N VAL A 385 6.31 18.94 -4.44
CA VAL A 385 7.43 19.30 -3.56
C VAL A 385 7.07 18.95 -2.13
N LEU A 386 7.91 18.16 -1.48
CA LEU A 386 7.67 17.67 -0.12
C LEU A 386 8.87 17.99 0.77
N GLN A 387 8.58 18.53 1.96
CA GLN A 387 9.56 18.73 3.02
C GLN A 387 9.71 17.44 3.82
N ARG A 388 10.95 17.03 4.06
CA ARG A 388 11.27 15.89 4.93
C ARG A 388 10.96 16.24 6.38
N ILE A 389 10.27 15.34 7.07
CA ILE A 389 10.02 15.44 8.53
C ILE A 389 11.29 15.03 9.27
N VAL A 390 11.86 13.88 8.93
CA VAL A 390 13.11 13.36 9.49
C VAL A 390 14.23 13.52 8.45
N PRO A 391 15.35 14.18 8.79
CA PRO A 391 16.52 14.22 7.92
C PRO A 391 17.13 12.82 7.80
N GLY A 392 17.54 12.43 6.59
CA GLY A 392 18.15 11.13 6.30
C GLY A 392 18.74 11.11 4.89
N ASP A 393 19.28 9.97 4.47
CA ASP A 393 19.83 9.80 3.12
C ASP A 393 18.75 10.09 2.06
N THR A 394 19.15 10.79 1.00
CA THR A 394 18.29 11.10 -0.13
C THR A 394 18.15 9.92 -1.08
N ASN A 395 19.11 8.98 -1.06
CA ASN A 395 19.10 7.82 -1.96
C ASN A 395 18.00 6.81 -1.64
N SER A 396 17.49 6.83 -0.41
CA SER A 396 16.37 6.01 0.08
C SER A 396 15.00 6.68 -0.10
N THR A 397 14.92 7.79 -0.82
CA THR A 397 13.67 8.55 -0.95
C THR A 397 12.78 8.00 -2.07
N LEU A 398 11.57 7.57 -1.70
CA LEU A 398 10.56 7.07 -2.63
C LEU A 398 9.37 8.04 -2.72
N CYS A 399 9.08 8.53 -3.91
CA CYS A 399 7.84 9.27 -4.17
C CYS A 399 6.72 8.27 -4.44
N SER A 400 5.64 8.33 -3.67
CA SER A 400 4.55 7.36 -3.73
C SER A 400 3.18 8.01 -3.67
N TYR A 401 2.17 7.26 -4.11
CA TYR A 401 0.77 7.60 -3.95
C TYR A 401 0.02 6.52 -3.18
N TRP A 402 -1.09 6.89 -2.54
CA TRP A 402 -1.95 5.95 -1.82
C TRP A 402 -2.88 5.23 -2.79
N ASP A 403 -2.73 3.91 -2.90
CA ASP A 403 -3.61 3.06 -3.68
C ASP A 403 -4.75 2.53 -2.79
N PHE A 404 -5.97 2.97 -3.08
CA PHE A 404 -7.15 2.60 -2.31
C PHE A 404 -7.54 1.12 -2.46
N ASN A 405 -7.20 0.48 -3.58
CA ASN A 405 -7.50 -0.93 -3.81
C ASN A 405 -6.57 -1.83 -2.98
N LEU A 406 -5.30 -1.44 -2.88
CA LEU A 406 -4.30 -2.17 -2.10
C LEU A 406 -4.33 -1.77 -0.61
N GLY A 407 -4.90 -0.60 -0.28
CA GLY A 407 -4.79 -0.01 1.05
C GLY A 407 -3.33 0.26 1.45
N ASN A 408 -2.48 0.58 0.48
CA ASN A 408 -1.03 0.72 0.65
C ASN A 408 -0.44 1.75 -0.32
N TRP A 409 0.81 2.14 -0.10
CA TRP A 409 1.56 3.04 -0.96
C TRP A 409 2.11 2.32 -2.20
N SER A 410 2.01 2.98 -3.36
CA SER A 410 2.57 2.53 -4.63
C SER A 410 3.44 3.61 -5.26
N GLN A 411 4.50 3.22 -5.98
CA GLN A 411 5.35 4.13 -6.75
C GLN A 411 4.91 4.24 -8.22
N GLU A 412 3.84 3.56 -8.63
CA GLU A 412 3.39 3.57 -10.01
C GLU A 412 3.03 4.99 -10.48
N GLY A 413 3.59 5.39 -11.63
CA GLY A 413 3.38 6.71 -12.19
C GLY A 413 4.12 7.85 -11.48
N CYS A 414 4.80 7.60 -10.36
CA CYS A 414 5.52 8.61 -9.57
C CYS A 414 7.04 8.36 -9.54
N ARG A 415 7.84 9.42 -9.66
CA ARG A 415 9.31 9.34 -9.67
C ARG A 415 9.95 10.48 -8.89
N PHE A 416 11.02 10.16 -8.17
CA PHE A 416 11.92 11.15 -7.59
C PHE A 416 12.68 11.88 -8.72
N GLU A 417 12.69 13.21 -8.70
CA GLU A 417 13.46 14.02 -9.64
C GLU A 417 14.78 14.47 -9.02
N ARG A 418 14.71 15.27 -7.96
CA ARG A 418 15.89 15.87 -7.32
C ARG A 418 15.57 16.50 -5.96
N VAL A 419 16.63 16.83 -5.23
CA VAL A 419 16.58 17.70 -4.05
C VAL A 419 16.71 19.16 -4.50
N LEU A 420 15.80 20.01 -4.02
CA LEU A 420 15.85 21.46 -4.23
C LEU A 420 16.95 22.09 -3.35
N GLY A 421 17.38 23.31 -3.70
CA GLY A 421 18.46 24.00 -2.97
C GLY A 421 18.17 24.29 -1.50
N ASP A 422 16.91 24.20 -1.07
CA ASP A 422 16.45 24.33 0.31
C ASP A 422 16.26 22.97 1.04
N GLY A 423 16.63 21.87 0.40
CA GLY A 423 16.60 20.52 0.98
C GLY A 423 15.25 19.79 0.86
N ARG A 424 14.24 20.40 0.22
CA ARG A 424 12.97 19.75 -0.14
C ARG A 424 13.14 18.80 -1.32
N ILE A 425 12.26 17.82 -1.44
CA ILE A 425 12.30 16.83 -2.52
C ILE A 425 11.28 17.20 -3.58
N LEU A 426 11.67 17.13 -4.85
CA LEU A 426 10.80 17.27 -6.01
C LEU A 426 10.50 15.88 -6.60
N CYS A 427 9.22 15.57 -6.71
CA CYS A 427 8.65 14.37 -7.29
C CYS A 427 7.82 14.72 -8.53
N ASN A 428 7.81 13.83 -9.52
CA ASN A 428 6.98 13.93 -10.72
C ASN A 428 6.00 12.75 -10.77
N CYS A 429 4.70 13.03 -10.87
CA CYS A 429 3.66 12.01 -10.97
C CYS A 429 2.76 12.24 -12.20
N ASN A 430 2.34 11.18 -12.88
CA ASN A 430 1.51 11.26 -14.10
C ASN A 430 -0.01 11.18 -13.84
N HIS A 431 -0.45 11.26 -12.60
CA HIS A 431 -1.86 11.21 -12.18
C HIS A 431 -2.13 12.20 -11.04
N LEU A 432 -3.39 12.33 -10.65
CA LEU A 432 -3.81 13.12 -9.48
C LEU A 432 -4.53 12.21 -8.47
N THR A 433 -3.90 12.01 -7.31
CA THR A 433 -4.37 11.13 -6.23
C THR A 433 -3.92 11.69 -4.87
N ASN A 434 -3.47 10.85 -3.92
CA ASN A 434 -2.90 11.28 -2.64
C ASN A 434 -1.41 10.93 -2.62
N PHE A 435 -0.55 11.92 -2.47
CA PHE A 435 0.89 11.76 -2.62
C PHE A 435 1.64 11.96 -1.30
N ALA A 436 2.72 11.21 -1.15
CA ALA A 436 3.67 11.42 -0.08
C ALA A 436 5.07 10.90 -0.45
N MET A 437 6.02 11.20 0.43
CA MET A 437 7.38 10.72 0.38
C MET A 437 7.57 9.65 1.45
N LEU A 438 8.06 8.49 1.02
CA LEU A 438 8.49 7.41 1.89
C LEU A 438 10.02 7.36 1.93
N MET A 439 10.54 6.80 3.01
CA MET A 439 11.95 6.52 3.22
C MET A 439 12.13 5.01 3.30
N ASP A 440 12.93 4.45 2.39
CA ASP A 440 13.29 3.05 2.37
C ASP A 440 14.66 2.83 3.02
N ILE A 441 14.65 2.40 4.28
CA ILE A 441 15.86 2.23 5.08
C ILE A 441 16.65 0.98 4.62
N ASN A 442 15.99 0.04 3.93
CA ASN A 442 16.61 -1.16 3.35
C ASN A 442 16.35 -1.20 1.84
N PRO A 443 17.00 -0.32 1.05
CA PRO A 443 16.79 -0.32 -0.39
C PRO A 443 17.11 -1.72 -0.95
N GLU A 444 16.16 -2.27 -1.71
CA GLU A 444 16.37 -3.53 -2.44
C GLU A 444 17.73 -3.47 -3.16
N PRO A 445 18.63 -4.44 -2.94
CA PRO A 445 19.99 -4.37 -3.46
C PRO A 445 19.94 -4.21 -4.97
N THR A 446 20.55 -3.14 -5.45
CA THR A 446 20.54 -2.80 -6.87
C THR A 446 21.14 -3.95 -7.67
N LYS A 447 20.88 -3.99 -8.99
CA LYS A 447 21.55 -4.97 -9.86
C LYS A 447 23.07 -4.92 -9.69
N HIS A 448 23.63 -3.74 -9.40
CA HIS A 448 25.05 -3.57 -9.16
C HIS A 448 25.50 -4.22 -7.85
N ASP A 449 24.75 -4.06 -6.76
CA ASP A 449 25.05 -4.67 -5.46
C ASP A 449 24.96 -6.19 -5.53
N ARG A 450 23.98 -6.73 -6.27
CA ARG A 450 23.86 -8.17 -6.52
C ARG A 450 25.06 -8.71 -7.29
N ILE A 451 25.53 -7.99 -8.31
CA ILE A 451 26.72 -8.37 -9.08
C ILE A 451 27.96 -8.33 -8.18
N LEU A 452 28.14 -7.27 -7.39
CA LEU A 452 29.29 -7.14 -6.49
C LEU A 452 29.30 -8.23 -5.41
N GLY A 453 28.13 -8.60 -4.89
CA GLY A 453 27.96 -9.73 -3.97
C GLY A 453 28.39 -11.07 -4.58
N VAL A 454 27.96 -11.36 -5.81
CA VAL A 454 28.36 -12.58 -6.54
C VAL A 454 29.87 -12.62 -6.78
N ILE A 455 30.46 -11.51 -7.24
CA ILE A 455 31.91 -11.42 -7.46
C ILE A 455 32.67 -11.65 -6.16
N SER A 456 32.24 -11.04 -5.06
CA SER A 456 32.87 -11.18 -3.75
C SER A 456 32.80 -12.62 -3.25
N TYR A 457 31.63 -13.27 -3.34
CA TYR A 457 31.46 -14.66 -2.89
C TYR A 457 32.34 -15.64 -3.68
N VAL A 458 32.34 -15.53 -5.01
CA VAL A 458 33.16 -16.37 -5.89
C VAL A 458 34.65 -16.11 -5.66
N GLY A 459 35.06 -14.85 -5.56
CA GLY A 459 36.45 -14.45 -5.29
C GLY A 459 36.96 -14.96 -3.93
N CYS A 460 36.14 -14.86 -2.88
CA CYS A 460 36.48 -15.40 -1.56
C CYS A 460 36.60 -16.94 -1.58
N ALA A 461 35.70 -17.65 -2.27
CA ALA A 461 35.76 -19.11 -2.35
C ALA A 461 37.03 -19.61 -3.07
N LEU A 462 37.36 -19.00 -4.22
CA LEU A 462 38.59 -19.32 -4.96
C LEU A 462 39.85 -19.01 -4.14
N SER A 463 39.87 -17.87 -3.46
CA SER A 463 40.99 -17.46 -2.60
C SER A 463 41.17 -18.43 -1.43
N LEU A 464 40.07 -18.82 -0.77
CA LEU A 464 40.12 -19.76 0.36
C LEU A 464 40.63 -21.15 -0.07
N ALA A 465 40.21 -21.64 -1.24
CA ALA A 465 40.70 -22.90 -1.79
C ALA A 465 42.22 -22.86 -2.04
N GLY A 466 42.73 -21.75 -2.61
CA GLY A 466 44.16 -21.53 -2.81
C GLY A 466 44.94 -21.48 -1.49
N LEU A 467 44.43 -20.74 -0.50
CA LEU A 467 45.05 -20.64 0.82
C LEU A 467 45.11 -21.99 1.53
N ILE A 468 44.03 -22.77 1.52
CA ILE A 468 44.00 -24.11 2.11
C ILE A 468 45.02 -25.02 1.44
N LEU A 469 45.12 -25.01 0.10
CA LEU A 469 46.14 -25.77 -0.63
C LEU A 469 47.55 -25.38 -0.18
N THR A 470 47.87 -24.08 -0.08
CA THR A 470 49.20 -23.63 0.36
C THR A 470 49.52 -24.06 1.80
N ILE A 471 48.54 -24.00 2.71
CA ILE A 471 48.68 -24.46 4.10
C ILE A 471 48.99 -25.96 4.12
N ILE A 472 48.21 -26.77 3.40
CA ILE A 472 48.41 -28.23 3.31
C ILE A 472 49.79 -28.56 2.75
N THR A 473 50.22 -27.89 1.67
CA THR A 473 51.54 -28.10 1.07
C THR A 473 52.68 -27.82 2.06
N ILE A 474 52.61 -26.71 2.80
CA ILE A 474 53.62 -26.35 3.80
C ILE A 474 53.62 -27.34 4.98
N LEU A 475 52.45 -27.85 5.39
CA LEU A 475 52.34 -28.80 6.50
C LEU A 475 52.90 -30.19 6.16
N ILE A 476 52.66 -30.67 4.94
CA ILE A 476 53.15 -31.98 4.45
C ILE A 476 54.66 -31.95 4.19
N LEU A 477 55.16 -30.89 3.57
CA LEU A 477 56.57 -30.77 3.18
C LEU A 477 57.43 -30.28 4.35
N ARG A 478 57.95 -31.22 5.14
CA ARG A 478 58.80 -30.97 6.31
C ARG A 478 59.99 -30.03 6.00
N ASP A 479 60.57 -30.15 4.82
CA ASP A 479 61.71 -29.33 4.39
C ASP A 479 61.35 -27.87 4.12
N LEU A 480 60.09 -27.60 3.74
CA LEU A 480 59.57 -26.25 3.63
C LEU A 480 59.18 -25.71 5.00
N ARG A 481 58.49 -26.50 5.83
CA ARG A 481 58.02 -26.10 7.17
C ARG A 481 59.11 -25.58 8.10
N ASN A 482 60.34 -26.07 7.95
CA ASN A 482 61.46 -25.67 8.79
C ASN A 482 62.14 -24.36 8.33
N LYS A 483 61.77 -23.80 7.17
CA LYS A 483 62.31 -22.54 6.66
C LYS A 483 61.53 -21.35 7.22
N ILE A 484 62.25 -20.30 7.65
CA ILE A 484 61.67 -19.06 8.18
C ILE A 484 60.64 -18.44 7.22
N PRO A 485 60.91 -18.27 5.90
CA PRO A 485 59.93 -17.69 4.98
C PRO A 485 58.63 -18.50 4.90
N SER A 486 58.73 -19.83 4.92
CA SER A 486 57.55 -20.72 4.88
C SER A 486 56.75 -20.68 6.17
N GLN A 487 57.37 -20.46 7.33
CA GLN A 487 56.66 -20.26 8.59
C GLN A 487 55.93 -18.92 8.65
N ILE A 488 56.51 -17.86 8.10
CA ILE A 488 55.86 -16.55 7.96
C ILE A 488 54.67 -16.67 7.01
N LEU A 489 54.87 -17.26 5.83
CA LEU A 489 53.82 -17.50 4.83
C LEU A 489 52.67 -18.35 5.40
N LEU A 490 52.98 -19.37 6.21
CA LEU A 490 51.96 -20.18 6.89
C LEU A 490 51.07 -19.34 7.81
N ASN A 491 51.65 -18.48 8.65
CA ASN A 491 50.88 -17.63 9.56
C ASN A 491 50.07 -16.56 8.80
N PHE A 492 50.63 -16.00 7.72
CA PHE A 492 49.92 -15.10 6.82
C PHE A 492 48.69 -15.78 6.19
N CYS A 493 48.86 -16.98 5.62
CA CYS A 493 47.75 -17.72 5.03
C CYS A 493 46.67 -18.08 6.06
N ILE A 494 47.05 -18.40 7.30
CA ILE A 494 46.11 -18.68 8.40
C ILE A 494 45.31 -17.42 8.76
N ALA A 495 45.98 -16.29 8.96
CA ALA A 495 45.33 -15.01 9.29
C ALA A 495 44.35 -14.57 8.18
N LEU A 496 44.77 -14.69 6.92
CA LEU A 496 43.94 -14.33 5.77
C LEU A 496 42.75 -15.30 5.59
N SER A 497 42.95 -16.59 5.80
CA SER A 497 41.85 -17.58 5.75
C SER A 497 40.80 -17.31 6.82
N LEU A 498 41.22 -17.00 8.05
CA LEU A 498 40.30 -16.63 9.13
C LEU A 498 39.54 -15.34 8.81
N SER A 499 40.20 -14.33 8.21
CA SER A 499 39.55 -13.10 7.76
C SER A 499 38.47 -13.38 6.71
N LEU A 500 38.74 -14.24 5.72
CA LEU A 500 37.78 -14.60 4.68
C LEU A 500 36.60 -15.43 5.21
N ILE A 501 36.84 -16.35 6.15
CA ILE A 501 35.80 -17.14 6.80
C ILE A 501 34.88 -16.22 7.63
N VAL A 502 35.45 -15.30 8.41
CA VAL A 502 34.66 -14.33 9.18
C VAL A 502 33.85 -13.42 8.26
N PHE A 503 34.43 -12.96 7.14
CA PHE A 503 33.72 -12.16 6.14
C PHE A 503 32.52 -12.91 5.53
N LEU A 504 32.69 -14.17 5.11
CA LEU A 504 31.60 -14.99 4.56
C LEU A 504 30.53 -15.30 5.62
N ALA A 505 30.94 -15.62 6.85
CA ALA A 505 30.01 -15.85 7.95
C ALA A 505 29.23 -14.58 8.32
N ALA A 506 29.86 -13.40 8.24
CA ALA A 506 29.21 -12.11 8.43
C ALA A 506 28.19 -11.84 7.31
N ALA A 507 28.55 -12.12 6.06
CA ALA A 507 27.67 -11.94 4.91
C ALA A 507 26.41 -12.82 4.99
N GLU A 508 26.54 -14.10 5.37
CA GLU A 508 25.37 -14.99 5.54
C GLU A 508 24.51 -14.58 6.74
N ARG A 509 25.13 -14.19 7.85
CA ARG A 509 24.40 -13.79 9.07
C ARG A 509 23.75 -12.42 8.96
N SER A 510 24.25 -11.51 8.12
CA SER A 510 23.61 -10.20 7.88
C SER A 510 22.14 -10.29 7.47
N LYS A 511 21.70 -11.43 6.90
CA LYS A 511 20.31 -11.68 6.51
C LYS A 511 19.39 -12.10 7.66
N THR A 512 19.95 -12.53 8.82
CA THR A 512 19.18 -13.20 9.89
C THR A 512 19.62 -12.86 11.31
N SER A 513 20.66 -12.03 11.52
CA SER A 513 21.29 -11.84 12.83
C SER A 513 20.78 -10.62 13.60
N SER A 514 20.76 -10.75 14.93
CA SER A 514 20.65 -9.63 15.86
C SER A 514 21.90 -8.71 15.79
N LEU A 515 21.73 -7.44 16.20
CA LEU A 515 22.79 -6.43 16.24
C LEU A 515 24.09 -6.90 16.92
N ALA A 516 23.98 -7.69 17.99
CA ALA A 516 25.11 -8.27 18.70
C ALA A 516 25.97 -9.20 17.81
N GLY A 517 25.35 -9.91 16.86
CA GLY A 517 26.04 -10.76 15.90
C GLY A 517 26.85 -9.96 14.88
N CYS A 518 26.25 -8.87 14.35
CA CYS A 518 26.93 -7.96 13.42
C CYS A 518 28.15 -7.29 14.08
N ARG A 519 27.98 -6.78 15.31
CA ARG A 519 29.06 -6.15 16.09
C ARG A 519 30.22 -7.11 16.32
N THR A 520 29.93 -8.35 16.72
CA THR A 520 30.94 -9.38 16.95
C THR A 520 31.71 -9.71 15.67
N ALA A 521 31.01 -9.82 14.54
CA ALA A 521 31.63 -10.07 13.24
C ALA A 521 32.54 -8.91 12.80
N ALA A 522 32.11 -7.66 12.99
CA ALA A 522 32.91 -6.48 12.66
C ALA A 522 34.21 -6.40 13.48
N ILE A 523 34.14 -6.71 14.77
CA ILE A 523 35.31 -6.73 15.67
C ILE A 523 36.30 -7.83 15.22
N ALA A 524 35.79 -9.03 14.97
CA ALA A 524 36.61 -10.15 14.50
C ALA A 524 37.29 -9.84 13.16
N LEU A 525 36.54 -9.25 12.22
CA LEU A 525 37.08 -8.87 10.91
C LEU A 525 38.18 -7.81 11.04
N HIS A 526 37.98 -6.78 11.86
CA HIS A 526 38.99 -5.76 12.12
C HIS A 526 40.29 -6.39 12.65
N TYR A 527 40.19 -7.28 13.65
CA TYR A 527 41.36 -7.98 14.20
C TYR A 527 42.12 -8.79 13.15
N PHE A 528 41.44 -9.66 12.40
CA PHE A 528 42.10 -10.54 11.43
C PHE A 528 42.68 -9.79 10.23
N LEU A 529 42.03 -8.71 9.77
CA LEU A 529 42.58 -7.86 8.71
C LEU A 529 43.86 -7.17 9.17
N LEU A 530 43.90 -6.67 10.40
CA LEU A 530 45.08 -6.01 10.96
C LEU A 530 46.23 -7.01 11.20
N ALA A 531 45.91 -8.22 11.68
CA ALA A 531 46.89 -9.31 11.79
C ALA A 531 47.44 -9.70 10.41
N THR A 532 46.59 -9.81 9.40
CA THR A 532 46.99 -10.10 8.01
C THR A 532 47.90 -9.01 7.46
N PHE A 533 47.58 -7.74 7.70
CA PHE A 533 48.42 -6.61 7.30
C PHE A 533 49.81 -6.65 7.93
N LEU A 534 49.91 -6.95 9.23
CA LEU A 534 51.21 -7.08 9.90
C LEU A 534 52.01 -8.29 9.41
N TRP A 535 51.35 -9.43 9.16
CA TRP A 535 52.01 -10.59 8.57
C TRP A 535 52.53 -10.31 7.16
N MET A 536 51.76 -9.60 6.33
CA MET A 536 52.19 -9.13 5.01
C MET A 536 53.40 -8.17 5.10
N ALA A 537 53.40 -7.26 6.08
CA ALA A 537 54.54 -6.36 6.31
C ALA A 537 55.80 -7.12 6.77
N ILE A 538 55.64 -8.13 7.62
CA ILE A 538 56.74 -9.01 8.06
C ILE A 538 57.27 -9.85 6.89
N GLU A 539 56.40 -10.35 6.01
CA GLU A 539 56.80 -11.06 4.81
C GLU A 539 57.61 -10.15 3.86
N ALA A 540 57.11 -8.94 3.59
CA ALA A 540 57.81 -7.95 2.77
C ALA A 540 59.18 -7.56 3.37
N PHE A 541 59.24 -7.38 4.70
CA PHE A 541 60.50 -7.12 5.40
C PHE A 541 61.46 -8.30 5.33
N ASN A 542 60.95 -9.53 5.47
CA ASN A 542 61.74 -10.75 5.34
C ASN A 542 62.30 -10.90 3.91
N MET A 543 61.52 -10.58 2.87
CA MET A 543 62.03 -10.54 1.49
C MET A 543 63.13 -9.49 1.32
N TYR A 544 62.93 -8.27 1.81
CA TYR A 544 63.96 -7.21 1.79
C TYR A 544 65.26 -7.67 2.46
N LEU A 545 65.13 -8.28 3.64
CA LEU A 545 66.25 -8.85 4.37
C LEU A 545 66.98 -9.94 3.57
N ALA A 546 66.25 -10.87 2.94
CA ALA A 546 66.84 -11.94 2.14
C ALA A 546 67.59 -11.43 0.89
N PHE A 547 67.12 -10.36 0.24
CA PHE A 547 67.73 -9.82 -0.98
C PHE A 547 68.88 -8.83 -0.72
N VAL A 548 68.78 -8.00 0.34
CA VAL A 548 69.70 -6.87 0.54
C VAL A 548 70.74 -7.15 1.62
N LYS A 549 70.40 -7.89 2.66
CA LYS A 549 71.31 -8.20 3.77
C LYS A 549 71.62 -9.70 3.80
N VAL A 550 72.80 -10.10 3.34
CA VAL A 550 73.28 -11.49 3.45
C VAL A 550 73.42 -11.83 4.95
N PHE A 551 72.43 -12.51 5.55
CA PHE A 551 72.45 -12.82 6.98
C PHE A 551 73.39 -13.99 7.30
N PRO A 552 74.37 -13.81 8.21
CA PRO A 552 75.05 -14.90 8.88
C PRO A 552 74.24 -15.32 10.13
N ASN A 553 73.82 -16.59 10.19
CA ASN A 553 73.42 -17.34 11.39
C ASN A 553 72.81 -16.56 12.58
N SER A 554 71.67 -15.91 12.39
CA SER A 554 70.82 -15.47 13.52
C SER A 554 69.92 -16.63 13.98
N SER A 555 69.80 -16.85 15.29
CA SER A 555 69.02 -17.96 15.86
C SER A 555 67.56 -17.94 15.35
N PRO A 556 67.12 -18.94 14.55
CA PRO A 556 65.86 -18.91 13.81
C PRO A 556 64.62 -18.83 14.71
N SER A 557 64.70 -19.43 15.91
CA SER A 557 63.59 -19.45 16.88
C SER A 557 63.30 -18.08 17.48
N LYS A 558 64.33 -17.28 17.79
CA LYS A 558 64.16 -15.96 18.43
C LYS A 558 63.59 -14.91 17.48
N PHE A 559 63.90 -15.01 16.18
CA PHE A 559 63.35 -14.10 15.16
C PHE A 559 61.85 -14.35 14.93
N MET A 560 61.46 -15.61 14.74
CA MET A 560 60.05 -15.98 14.56
C MET A 560 59.19 -15.62 15.77
N LEU A 561 59.70 -15.81 16.99
CA LEU A 561 58.97 -15.46 18.21
C LEU A 561 58.69 -13.95 18.30
N LYS A 562 59.65 -13.09 17.90
CA LYS A 562 59.43 -11.63 17.83
C LYS A 562 58.38 -11.26 16.79
N CYS A 563 58.44 -11.87 15.60
CA CYS A 563 57.47 -11.65 14.53
C CYS A 563 56.04 -12.04 14.98
N CYS A 564 55.88 -13.20 15.62
CA CYS A 564 54.58 -13.64 16.14
C CYS A 564 54.02 -12.68 17.21
N LEU A 565 54.85 -12.22 18.15
CA LEU A 565 54.41 -11.26 19.18
C LEU A 565 53.94 -9.93 18.57
N ILE A 566 54.61 -9.45 17.52
CA ILE A 566 54.23 -8.21 16.84
C ILE A 566 52.95 -8.43 16.02
N ALA A 567 52.91 -9.42 15.13
CA ALA A 567 51.80 -9.59 14.19
C ALA A 567 50.50 -10.09 14.82
N TRP A 568 50.57 -10.85 15.91
CA TRP A 568 49.37 -11.28 16.64
C TRP A 568 49.05 -10.38 17.85
N GLY A 569 50.05 -9.83 18.53
CA GLY A 569 49.84 -9.05 19.75
C GLY A 569 49.45 -7.59 19.50
N LEU A 570 50.11 -6.91 18.56
CA LEU A 570 49.81 -5.50 18.27
C LEU A 570 48.36 -5.26 17.80
N PRO A 571 47.75 -6.13 16.97
CA PRO A 571 46.35 -5.97 16.58
C PRO A 571 45.38 -6.05 17.76
N VAL A 572 45.66 -6.88 18.77
CA VAL A 572 44.82 -6.98 19.98
C VAL A 572 44.77 -5.64 20.70
N ILE A 573 45.92 -4.98 20.85
CA ILE A 573 46.03 -3.68 21.54
C ILE A 573 45.23 -2.62 20.77
N ILE A 574 45.40 -2.57 19.44
CA ILE A 574 44.70 -1.60 18.59
C ILE A 574 43.18 -1.79 18.66
N VAL A 575 42.71 -3.03 18.50
CA VAL A 575 41.27 -3.34 18.56
C VAL A 575 40.69 -3.10 19.97
N ALA A 576 41.44 -3.36 21.03
CA ALA A 576 40.99 -3.06 22.39
C ALA A 576 40.82 -1.54 22.62
N ILE A 577 41.74 -0.71 22.13
CA ILE A 577 41.65 0.75 22.24
C ILE A 577 40.46 1.27 21.42
N THR A 578 40.26 0.79 20.19
CA THR A 578 39.13 1.22 19.34
C THR A 578 37.79 0.80 19.90
N MET A 579 37.71 -0.41 20.49
CA MET A 579 36.52 -0.88 21.22
C MET A 579 36.17 0.01 22.40
N ILE A 580 37.15 0.42 23.21
CA ILE A 580 36.91 1.29 24.38
C ILE A 580 36.50 2.70 23.93
N ALA A 581 37.13 3.23 22.87
CA ALA A 581 36.92 4.60 22.43
C ALA A 581 35.63 4.78 21.59
N ALA A 582 35.18 3.75 20.88
CA ALA A 582 34.11 3.86 19.89
C ALA A 582 33.34 2.55 19.70
N LEU A 583 32.93 1.92 20.81
CA LEU A 583 32.15 0.69 20.79
C LEU A 583 30.90 0.83 19.91
N ASP A 584 30.22 1.97 20.01
CA ASP A 584 28.96 2.28 19.32
C ASP A 584 29.15 2.48 17.80
N LYS A 585 30.40 2.58 17.32
CA LYS A 585 30.70 2.62 15.88
C LYS A 585 30.91 1.25 15.25
N TYR A 586 30.96 0.16 16.01
CA TYR A 586 31.09 -1.21 15.48
C TYR A 586 29.74 -1.85 15.06
N GLY A 587 28.67 -1.08 15.11
CA GLY A 587 27.32 -1.42 14.65
C GLY A 587 26.35 -0.38 15.21
N ASP A 588 25.60 0.29 14.34
CA ASP A 588 24.56 1.23 14.75
C ASP A 588 23.33 0.45 15.24
N ASP A 589 22.69 0.92 16.32
CA ASP A 589 21.34 0.52 16.76
C ASP A 589 20.23 1.03 15.78
N THR A 590 20.54 1.21 14.49
CA THR A 590 19.64 1.86 13.53
C THR A 590 19.20 0.98 12.38
#